data_AF-A0A968AP02-F1
#
_entry.id   AF-A0A968AP02-F1
#
_cell.length_a   1.000
_cell.length_b   1.000
_cell.length_c   1.000
_cell.angle_alpha   90.00
_cell.angle_beta   90.00
_cell.angle_gamma   90.00
#
_symmetry.space_group_name_H-M   'P 1'
#
loop_
_entity.id
_entity.type
_entity.pdbx_description
1 polymer ?
#
loop_
_entity_poly.entity_id
_entity_poly.type
_entity_poly.pdbx_seq_one_letter_code
_entity_poly.pdbx_strand_id
1 'polypeptide(L)' 'MKIKAKLDQVRPSFSFEFFPPKDSSGFEQLFITIKQLETCKPTYVSVTFGAGGSTRTRTIDLVGRIKNE' A
#
# COMPACT_ATOMS: atom_id res chain seq x y z
N MET A 1 3.89 9.93 9.45
CA MET A 1 3.29 11.05 8.67
C MET A 1 1.77 10.96 8.74
N LYS A 2 1.03 12.07 8.81
CA LYS A 2 -0.45 12.08 8.80
C LYS A 2 -0.96 12.40 7.38
N ILE A 3 -1.92 11.62 6.87
CA ILE A 3 -2.51 11.84 5.53
C ILE A 3 -3.12 13.24 5.40
N LYS A 4 -3.83 13.71 6.44
CA LYS A 4 -4.41 15.07 6.48
C LYS A 4 -3.41 16.15 6.06
N ALA A 5 -2.22 16.15 6.67
CA ALA A 5 -1.20 17.16 6.39
C ALA A 5 -0.67 17.09 4.95
N LYS A 6 -0.73 15.93 4.29
CA LYS A 6 -0.35 15.79 2.88
C LYS A 6 -1.45 16.25 1.92
N LEU A 7 -2.71 15.95 2.24
CA LEU A 7 -3.86 16.44 1.45
C LEU A 7 -3.97 17.97 1.45
N ASP A 8 -3.50 18.61 2.52
CA ASP A 8 -3.43 20.08 2.60
C ASP A 8 -2.35 20.67 1.64
N GLN A 9 -1.35 19.88 1.22
CA GLN A 9 -0.21 20.33 0.42
C GLN A 9 -0.25 19.93 -1.05
N VAL A 10 -0.99 18.87 -1.42
CA VAL A 10 -0.96 18.27 -2.78
C VAL A 10 -2.35 18.31 -3.41
N ARG A 11 -2.47 18.95 -4.59
CA ARG A 11 -3.71 18.97 -5.39
C ARG A 11 -3.40 18.90 -6.90
N PRO A 12 -4.06 18.02 -7.69
CA PRO A 12 -4.98 16.97 -7.22
C PRO A 12 -4.23 15.89 -6.44
N SER A 13 -4.89 15.32 -5.42
CA SER A 13 -4.38 14.18 -4.67
C SER A 13 -5.00 12.89 -5.21
N PHE A 14 -4.19 11.83 -5.30
CA PHE A 14 -4.65 10.49 -5.63
C PHE A 14 -3.87 9.46 -4.80
N SER A 15 -4.43 8.25 -4.74
CA SER A 15 -3.90 7.13 -3.95
C SER A 15 -4.20 5.81 -4.64
N PHE A 16 -3.48 4.76 -4.27
CA PHE A 16 -3.75 3.38 -4.69
C PHE A 16 -4.13 2.51 -3.50
N GLU A 17 -4.91 1.47 -3.76
CA GLU A 17 -5.22 0.42 -2.80
C GLU A 17 -4.69 -0.93 -3.28
N PHE A 18 -4.06 -1.68 -2.38
CA PHE A 18 -3.54 -3.01 -2.63
C PHE A 18 -4.19 -4.06 -1.75
N PHE A 19 -4.23 -5.30 -2.23
CA PHE A 19 -4.72 -6.45 -1.49
C PHE A 19 -3.54 -7.35 -1.09
N PRO A 20 -3.49 -7.88 0.14
CA PRO A 20 -2.45 -8.83 0.55
C PRO A 20 -2.49 -10.08 -0.33
N PRO A 21 -1.39 -10.42 -1.04
CA PRO A 21 -1.34 -11.61 -1.89
C PRO A 21 -1.48 -12.91 -1.10
N LYS A 22 -1.80 -14.00 -1.80
CA LYS A 22 -1.98 -15.32 -1.17
C LYS A 22 -0.67 -16.07 -0.95
N ASP A 23 0.35 -15.78 -1.76
CA ASP A 23 1.61 -16.50 -1.86
C ASP A 23 2.78 -15.55 -2.16
N SER A 24 4.00 -16.07 -2.03
CA SER A 24 5.25 -15.32 -2.20
C SER A 24 5.42 -14.76 -3.61
N SER A 25 5.01 -15.49 -4.66
CA SER A 25 5.07 -15.00 -6.03
C SER A 25 4.21 -13.75 -6.23
N GLY A 26 3.03 -13.72 -5.62
CA GLY A 26 2.16 -12.55 -5.63
C GLY A 26 2.74 -11.37 -4.87
N PHE A 27 3.49 -11.61 -3.79
CA PHE A 27 4.23 -10.56 -3.09
C PHE A 27 5.32 -9.95 -3.97
N GLU A 28 6.14 -10.75 -4.64
CA GLU A 28 7.18 -10.24 -5.55
C GLU A 28 6.58 -9.40 -6.67
N GLN A 29 5.52 -9.89 -7.30
CA GLN A 29 4.81 -9.15 -8.34
C GLN A 29 4.22 -7.83 -7.81
N LEU A 30 3.64 -7.84 -6.61
CA LEU A 30 3.10 -6.65 -5.96
C LEU A 30 4.20 -5.59 -5.74
N PHE A 31 5.38 -5.98 -5.25
CA PHE A 31 6.47 -5.02 -5.04
C PHE A 31 7.01 -4.44 -6.34
N ILE A 32 7.06 -5.23 -7.41
CA ILE A 32 7.39 -4.70 -8.76
C ILE A 32 6.37 -3.64 -9.17
N THR A 33 5.07 -3.92 -9.01
CA THR A 33 4.00 -2.98 -9.35
C THR A 33 4.05 -1.72 -8.47
N ILE A 34 4.30 -1.85 -7.17
CA ILE A 34 4.45 -0.70 -6.26
C ILE A 34 5.58 0.21 -6.73
N LYS A 35 6.75 -0.35 -7.07
CA LYS A 35 7.88 0.44 -7.60
C LYS A 35 7.55 1.16 -8.90
N GLN A 36 6.77 0.53 -9.78
CA GLN A 36 6.31 1.18 -11.01
C GLN A 36 5.34 2.35 -10.70
N LEU A 37 4.38 2.14 -9.81
CA LEU A 37 3.36 3.13 -9.44
C LEU A 37 3.90 4.27 -8.56
N GLU A 38 5.02 4.05 -7.87
CA GLU A 38 5.70 5.09 -7.08
C GLU A 38 6.08 6.30 -7.95
N THR A 39 6.40 6.08 -9.22
CA THR A 39 6.72 7.15 -10.18
C THR A 39 5.58 8.14 -10.38
N CYS A 40 4.34 7.73 -10.14
CA CYS A 40 3.18 8.62 -10.20
C CYS A 40 3.16 9.60 -9.02
N LYS A 41 3.89 9.33 -7.93
CA LYS A 41 3.89 10.09 -6.66
C LYS A 41 2.52 10.13 -5.99
N PRO A 42 1.92 8.96 -5.66
CA PRO A 42 0.67 8.93 -4.92
C PRO A 42 0.84 9.60 -3.55
N THR A 43 -0.23 10.22 -3.05
CA THR A 43 -0.19 10.94 -1.76
C THR A 43 -0.10 9.97 -0.59
N TYR A 44 -0.73 8.82 -0.72
CA TYR A 44 -0.66 7.67 0.18
C TYR A 44 -1.07 6.41 -0.58
N VAL A 45 -0.87 5.25 0.05
CA VAL A 45 -1.42 3.97 -0.40
C VAL A 45 -2.16 3.31 0.76
N SER A 46 -3.17 2.50 0.46
CA SER A 46 -3.89 1.65 1.42
C SER A 46 -3.62 0.18 1.14
N VAL A 47 -3.76 -0.64 2.19
CA VAL A 47 -3.77 -2.09 2.07
C VAL A 47 -5.07 -2.59 2.69
N THR A 48 -5.84 -3.37 1.94
CA THR A 48 -7.14 -3.87 2.39
C THR A 48 -6.97 -4.87 3.52
N PHE A 49 -7.76 -4.71 4.58
CA PHE A 49 -7.85 -5.66 5.67
C PHE A 49 -8.99 -6.65 5.42
N GLY A 50 -8.68 -7.94 5.31
CA GLY A 50 -9.66 -8.97 5.00
C GLY A 50 -10.76 -9.08 6.05
N ALA A 51 -11.99 -9.34 5.61
CA ALA A 51 -13.14 -9.49 6.49
C ALA A 51 -12.87 -10.54 7.59
N GLY A 52 -13.30 -10.24 8.82
CA GLY A 52 -13.06 -11.09 9.98
C GLY A 52 -11.59 -11.29 10.36
N GLY A 53 -10.66 -10.53 9.76
CA GLY A 53 -9.22 -10.68 10.01
C GLY A 53 -8.55 -11.82 9.23
N SER A 54 -9.21 -12.34 8.19
CA SER A 54 -8.71 -13.44 7.35
C SER A 54 -7.32 -13.21 6.75
N THR A 55 -6.91 -11.94 6.56
CA THR A 55 -5.59 -11.58 6.05
C THR A 55 -4.74 -10.77 7.03
N ARG A 56 -5.07 -10.77 8.33
CA ARG A 56 -4.46 -9.88 9.34
C ARG A 56 -2.93 -9.91 9.31
N THR A 57 -2.32 -11.09 9.43
CA THR A 57 -0.85 -11.25 9.45
C THR A 57 -0.23 -10.71 8.17
N ARG A 58 -0.73 -11.16 7.01
CA ARG A 58 -0.25 -10.72 5.69
C ARG A 58 -0.41 -9.21 5.48
N THR A 59 -1.47 -8.62 6.01
CA THR A 59 -1.71 -7.17 5.94
C THR A 59 -0.66 -6.41 6.73
N ILE A 60 -0.38 -6.85 7.96
CA ILE A 60 0.63 -6.22 8.84
C ILE A 60 2.02 -6.34 8.20
N ASP A 61 2.38 -7.53 7.72
CA ASP A 61 3.68 -7.77 7.08
C ASP A 61 3.86 -6.89 5.83
N LEU A 62 2.82 -6.83 4.98
CA LEU A 62 2.83 -6.01 3.76
C LEU A 62 2.98 -4.53 4.08
N VAL A 63 2.20 -4.00 5.02
CA VAL A 63 2.28 -2.58 5.43
C VAL A 63 3.65 -2.28 6.04
N GLY A 64 4.20 -3.19 6.85
CA GLY A 64 5.53 -3.04 7.43
C GLY A 64 6.62 -2.94 6.37
N ARG A 65 6.55 -3.79 5.34
CA ARG A 65 7.52 -3.78 4.24
C ARG A 65 7.38 -2.52 3.37
N ILE A 66 6.15 -2.16 2.96
CA ILE A 66 5.89 -0.93 2.17
C ILE A 66 6.39 0.33 2.88
N LYS A 67 6.33 0.37 4.21
CA LYS A 67 6.75 1.55 4.98
C LYS A 67 8.27 1.68 5.11
N ASN A 68 8.99 0.56 5.05
CA ASN A 68 10.43 0.50 5.33
C ASN A 68 11.29 0.41 4.06
N GLU A 69 10.70 0.05 2.92
CA GLU A 69 11.27 0.26 1.58
C GLU A 69 11.08 1.71 1.13
#